data_AF-A0A353YVM4-F1
#
_entry.id   AF-A0A353YVM4-F1
#
_cell.length_a   1.000
_cell.length_b   1.000
_cell.length_c   1.000
_cell.angle_alpha   90.00
_cell.angle_beta   90.00
_cell.angle_gamma   90.00
#
_symmetry.space_group_name_H-M   'P 1'
#
loop_
_entity.id
_entity.type
_entity.pdbx_description
1 polymer ?
#
loop_
_entity_poly.entity_id
_entity_poly.type
_entity_poly.pdbx_seq_one_letter_code
_entity_poly.pdbx_strand_id
1 'polypeptide(L)'
;MYQRLGFYLILLLAISCEEKNKTEEKNQLPNQIVLIFDHPPINHKYTFESGIYSVNGGKFEVSFIDDQGQLQKMALAYDQEDTIIIKSARRLVEVGHAYKALDMLYYLFQNGDSVLFQYDGLKPHASILNRSVSELEVNYDLKKLEALDHDEFSDLVKFNSPVLFKEFDYKSKTVRDEIKLYQINVLKLARIKLQKEEAYLDSLINIGQISNHTK
;
A
#
# COMPACT_ATOMS: atom_id res chain seq x y z
N MET A 1 -30.82 73.82 -14.96
CA MET A 1 -29.54 73.16 -14.63
C MET A 1 -29.70 71.83 -13.88
N TYR A 2 -30.90 71.20 -13.88
CA TYR A 2 -31.16 69.95 -13.15
C TYR A 2 -31.41 68.72 -14.04
N GLN A 3 -31.63 68.90 -15.35
CA GLN A 3 -31.87 67.80 -16.29
C GLN A 3 -30.61 67.07 -16.76
N ARG A 4 -29.42 67.65 -16.58
CA ARG A 4 -28.14 67.00 -16.92
C ARG A 4 -27.58 66.14 -15.79
N LEU A 5 -28.05 66.31 -14.55
CA LEU A 5 -27.56 65.57 -13.38
C LEU A 5 -28.16 64.15 -13.28
N GLY A 6 -29.39 63.97 -13.77
CA GLY A 6 -30.06 62.66 -13.75
C GLY A 6 -29.42 61.62 -14.69
N PHE A 7 -28.81 62.08 -15.79
CA PHE A 7 -28.18 61.17 -16.77
C PHE A 7 -26.88 60.54 -16.24
N TYR A 8 -26.12 61.27 -15.42
CA TYR A 8 -24.89 60.76 -14.79
C TYR A 8 -25.18 59.76 -13.66
N LEU A 9 -26.32 59.89 -12.97
CA LEU A 9 -26.70 58.97 -11.91
C LEU A 9 -27.10 57.58 -12.45
N ILE A 10 -27.72 57.54 -13.64
CA ILE A 10 -28.10 56.29 -14.32
C ILE A 10 -26.87 55.59 -14.90
N LEU A 11 -25.85 56.35 -15.34
CA LEU A 11 -24.61 55.78 -15.88
C LEU A 11 -23.74 55.11 -14.80
N LEU A 12 -23.76 55.61 -13.56
CA LEU A 12 -23.00 55.04 -12.44
C LEU A 12 -23.59 53.72 -11.91
N LEU A 13 -24.90 53.51 -12.06
CA LEU A 13 -25.57 52.27 -11.64
C LEU A 13 -25.34 51.10 -12.62
N ALA A 14 -24.92 51.38 -13.86
CA ALA A 14 -24.69 50.36 -14.88
C ALA A 14 -23.31 49.68 -14.79
N ILE A 15 -22.40 50.16 -13.95
CA ILE A 15 -21.02 49.61 -13.81
C ILE A 15 -20.92 48.58 -12.68
N SER A 16 -21.98 48.39 -11.88
CA SER A 16 -22.00 47.36 -10.81
C SER A 16 -22.42 45.98 -11.33
N CYS A 17 -21.96 45.59 -12.52
CA CYS A 17 -21.91 44.16 -12.87
C CYS A 17 -20.64 43.59 -12.25
N GLU A 18 -20.78 43.16 -11.00
CA GLU A 18 -19.81 42.30 -10.36
C GLU A 18 -19.76 41.00 -11.19
N GLU A 19 -18.67 40.79 -11.92
CA GLU A 19 -18.36 39.47 -12.45
C GLU A 19 -18.32 38.56 -11.23
N LYS A 20 -19.38 37.77 -11.06
CA LYS A 20 -19.30 36.54 -10.29
C LYS A 20 -18.24 35.72 -10.99
N ASN A 21 -17.00 35.88 -10.53
CA ASN A 21 -15.97 34.88 -10.66
C ASN A 21 -16.68 33.59 -10.28
N LYS A 22 -17.01 32.78 -11.29
CA LYS A 22 -17.22 31.37 -11.08
C LYS A 22 -15.91 30.95 -10.47
N THR A 23 -15.88 30.89 -9.14
CA THR A 23 -14.91 30.10 -8.44
C THR A 23 -15.07 28.75 -9.11
N GLU A 24 -14.14 28.41 -10.00
CA GLU A 24 -13.91 27.02 -10.33
C GLU A 24 -13.83 26.37 -8.95
N GLU A 25 -14.84 25.58 -8.60
CA GLU A 25 -14.68 24.62 -7.53
C GLU A 25 -13.42 23.88 -7.96
N LYS A 26 -12.29 24.21 -7.31
CA LYS A 26 -11.11 23.36 -7.35
C LYS A 26 -11.69 22.02 -6.99
N ASN A 27 -11.79 21.11 -7.96
CA ASN A 27 -12.15 19.72 -7.75
C ASN A 27 -11.23 19.25 -6.64
N GLN A 28 -11.69 19.35 -5.40
CA GLN A 28 -10.94 18.84 -4.26
C GLN A 28 -10.98 17.35 -4.49
N LEU A 29 -9.81 16.76 -4.76
CA LEU A 29 -9.69 15.32 -4.81
C LEU A 29 -10.39 14.78 -3.56
N PRO A 30 -11.27 13.78 -3.70
CA PRO A 30 -11.98 13.26 -2.55
C PRO A 30 -10.93 12.81 -1.54
N ASN A 31 -10.98 13.30 -0.29
CA ASN A 31 -10.01 13.05 0.79
C ASN A 31 -10.08 11.59 1.29
N GLN A 32 -10.04 10.65 0.36
CA GLN A 32 -10.20 9.23 0.59
C GLN A 32 -9.53 8.42 -0.50
N ILE A 33 -9.18 7.20 -0.15
CA ILE A 33 -8.74 6.13 -1.04
C ILE A 33 -9.77 5.01 -0.88
N VAL A 34 -10.27 4.49 -2.00
CA VAL A 34 -11.25 3.39 -2.00
C VAL A 34 -10.51 2.13 -2.39
N LEU A 35 -10.52 1.12 -1.54
CA LEU A 35 -9.94 -0.20 -1.79
C LEU A 35 -11.09 -1.19 -1.97
N ILE A 36 -11.18 -1.81 -3.14
CA ILE A 36 -12.18 -2.79 -3.51
C ILE A 36 -11.48 -4.14 -3.58
N PHE A 37 -11.98 -5.12 -2.85
CA PHE A 37 -11.44 -6.47 -2.79
C PHE A 37 -12.41 -7.42 -3.48
N ASP A 38 -12.00 -7.96 -4.63
CA ASP A 38 -12.79 -8.91 -5.40
C ASP A 38 -12.57 -10.32 -4.86
N HIS A 39 -13.51 -10.80 -4.03
CA HIS A 39 -13.51 -12.14 -3.44
C HIS A 39 -12.16 -12.53 -2.79
N PRO A 40 -11.70 -11.82 -1.74
CA PRO A 40 -10.39 -12.04 -1.16
C PRO A 40 -10.30 -13.43 -0.52
N PRO A 41 -9.18 -14.14 -0.70
CA PRO A 41 -8.92 -15.41 -0.05
C PRO A 41 -8.64 -15.21 1.44
N ILE A 42 -8.63 -16.31 2.19
CA ILE A 42 -8.21 -16.30 3.59
C ILE A 42 -6.69 -16.16 3.68
N ASN A 43 -6.18 -14.93 3.75
CA ASN A 43 -4.74 -14.63 3.82
C ASN A 43 -4.20 -14.51 5.25
N HIS A 44 -5.04 -14.38 6.27
CA HIS A 44 -4.61 -14.38 7.68
C HIS A 44 -4.20 -15.76 8.22
N LYS A 45 -4.28 -16.84 7.43
CA LYS A 45 -3.84 -18.19 7.83
C LYS A 45 -2.96 -18.81 6.75
N TYR A 46 -1.88 -19.46 7.15
CA TYR A 46 -0.98 -20.17 6.23
C TYR A 46 -0.56 -21.52 6.80
N THR A 47 -0.50 -22.54 5.96
CA THR A 47 -0.05 -23.89 6.35
C THR A 47 1.28 -24.17 5.65
N PHE A 48 2.30 -24.43 6.44
CA PHE A 48 3.63 -24.81 5.96
C PHE A 48 3.63 -26.27 5.49
N GLU A 49 4.59 -26.65 4.65
CA GLU A 49 4.75 -28.02 4.17
C GLU A 49 4.95 -29.03 5.30
N SER A 50 5.49 -28.60 6.44
CA SER A 50 5.62 -29.39 7.67
C SER A 50 4.28 -29.68 8.37
N GLY A 51 3.17 -29.11 7.91
CA GLY A 51 1.85 -29.18 8.55
C GLY A 51 1.65 -28.18 9.68
N ILE A 52 2.67 -27.42 10.07
CA ILE A 52 2.54 -26.30 11.01
C ILE A 52 1.69 -25.22 10.35
N TYR A 53 0.79 -24.59 11.10
CA TYR A 53 0.03 -23.45 10.62
C TYR A 53 0.37 -22.18 11.39
N SER A 54 0.32 -21.04 10.71
CA SER A 54 0.40 -19.71 11.29
C SER A 54 -0.90 -18.97 11.10
N VAL A 55 -1.20 -18.06 12.04
CA VAL A 55 -2.38 -17.20 12.02
C VAL A 55 -1.95 -15.78 12.37
N ASN A 56 -2.35 -14.79 11.56
CA ASN A 56 -2.25 -13.39 11.92
C ASN A 56 -3.28 -13.07 13.02
N GLY A 57 -2.80 -12.73 14.22
CA GLY A 57 -3.64 -12.47 15.39
C GLY A 57 -4.62 -11.32 15.14
N GLY A 58 -5.90 -11.67 14.93
CA GLY A 58 -7.00 -10.71 14.77
C GLY A 58 -7.68 -10.69 13.40
N LYS A 59 -7.26 -11.54 12.45
CA LYS A 59 -7.81 -11.56 11.07
C LYS A 59 -7.67 -10.22 10.34
N PHE A 60 -6.75 -9.38 10.80
CA PHE A 60 -6.46 -8.11 10.16
C PHE A 60 -5.64 -8.37 8.91
N GLU A 61 -6.13 -7.91 7.77
CA GLU A 61 -5.50 -8.14 6.48
C GLU A 61 -5.10 -6.86 5.78
N VAL A 62 -5.61 -5.71 6.22
CA VAL A 62 -5.23 -4.40 5.67
C VAL A 62 -4.77 -3.51 6.80
N SER A 63 -3.66 -2.82 6.60
CA SER A 63 -3.13 -1.86 7.56
C SER A 63 -2.59 -0.61 6.90
N PHE A 64 -2.73 0.53 7.56
CA PHE A 64 -2.20 1.82 7.08
C PHE A 64 -1.98 2.75 8.27
N ILE A 65 -1.22 3.82 8.08
CA ILE A 65 -1.04 4.87 9.08
C ILE A 65 -1.98 6.02 8.77
N ASP A 66 -2.90 6.34 9.69
CA ASP A 66 -3.82 7.47 9.54
C ASP A 66 -3.13 8.83 9.68
N ASP A 67 -3.90 9.90 9.48
CA ASP A 67 -3.39 11.27 9.52
C ASP A 67 -2.81 11.65 10.90
N GLN A 68 -3.25 10.99 11.97
CA GLN A 68 -2.76 11.17 13.35
C GLN A 68 -1.51 10.34 13.65
N GLY A 69 -1.03 9.55 12.69
CA GLY A 69 0.15 8.70 12.86
C GLY A 69 -0.15 7.39 13.58
N GLN A 70 -1.42 6.99 13.70
CA GLN A 70 -1.81 5.74 14.33
C GLN A 70 -1.92 4.62 13.30
N LEU A 71 -1.46 3.44 13.68
CA LEU A 71 -1.61 2.24 12.88
C LEU A 71 -3.07 1.76 12.94
N GLN A 72 -3.73 1.80 11.80
CA GLN A 72 -5.05 1.24 11.60
C GLN A 72 -4.94 -0.19 11.05
N LYS A 73 -5.85 -1.06 11.47
CA LYS A 73 -5.92 -2.46 11.04
C LYS A 73 -7.37 -2.84 10.75
N MET A 74 -7.61 -3.38 9.58
CA MET A 74 -8.94 -3.74 9.08
C MET A 74 -8.96 -5.23 8.72
N ALA A 75 -10.07 -5.89 9.05
CA ALA A 75 -10.36 -7.23 8.56
C ALA A 75 -11.10 -7.14 7.22
N LEU A 76 -11.04 -8.21 6.43
CA LEU A 76 -11.79 -8.36 5.19
C LEU A 76 -12.90 -9.40 5.38
N ALA A 77 -14.01 -9.20 4.67
CA ALA A 77 -14.96 -10.27 4.43
C ALA A 77 -14.45 -11.19 3.31
N TYR A 78 -14.29 -12.47 3.61
CA TYR A 78 -13.77 -13.48 2.68
C TYR A 78 -14.85 -14.00 1.74
N ASP A 79 -14.42 -14.47 0.56
CA ASP A 79 -15.25 -15.14 -0.45
C ASP A 79 -16.45 -14.29 -0.94
N GLN A 80 -16.40 -12.98 -0.72
CA GLN A 80 -17.36 -12.00 -1.23
C GLN A 80 -16.64 -10.68 -1.49
N GLU A 81 -17.22 -9.83 -2.33
CA GLU A 81 -16.70 -8.47 -2.52
C GLU A 81 -16.74 -7.68 -1.21
N ASP A 82 -15.65 -6.96 -0.92
CA ASP A 82 -15.54 -6.06 0.22
C ASP A 82 -14.94 -4.73 -0.20
N THR A 83 -15.23 -3.65 0.52
CA THR A 83 -14.73 -2.32 0.22
C THR A 83 -14.31 -1.60 1.49
N ILE A 84 -13.06 -1.16 1.52
CA ILE A 84 -12.50 -0.33 2.59
C ILE A 84 -12.32 1.10 2.06
N ILE A 85 -12.79 2.08 2.83
CA ILE A 85 -12.56 3.49 2.55
C ILE A 85 -11.55 4.02 3.57
N ILE A 86 -10.37 4.42 3.08
CA ILE A 86 -9.34 5.08 3.89
C ILE A 86 -9.52 6.58 3.73
N LYS A 87 -9.94 7.27 4.79
CA LYS A 87 -9.96 8.74 4.82
C LYS A 87 -8.57 9.25 5.17
N SER A 88 -7.99 10.07 4.32
CA SER A 88 -6.69 10.70 4.59
C SER A 88 -6.59 12.03 3.86
N ALA A 89 -5.90 12.99 4.45
CA ALA A 89 -5.47 14.22 3.80
C ALA A 89 -4.06 14.12 3.20
N ARG A 90 -3.37 12.99 3.38
CA ARG A 90 -2.02 12.76 2.84
C ARG A 90 -2.08 12.56 1.34
N ARG A 91 -1.06 13.08 0.65
CA ARG A 91 -0.89 12.89 -0.80
C ARG A 91 -0.69 11.42 -1.17
N LEU A 92 0.09 10.71 -0.34
CA LEU A 92 0.41 9.31 -0.50
C LEU A 92 0.11 8.58 0.80
N VAL A 93 -0.48 7.40 0.69
CA VAL A 93 -0.74 6.50 1.81
C VAL A 93 -0.14 5.14 1.47
N GLU A 94 0.74 4.67 2.35
CA GLU A 94 1.21 3.29 2.30
C GLU A 94 0.16 2.38 2.94
N VAL A 95 -0.28 1.38 2.18
CA VAL A 95 -1.23 0.36 2.59
C VAL A 95 -0.53 -0.98 2.57
N GLY A 96 -0.42 -1.60 3.72
CA GLY A 96 -0.02 -3.00 3.85
C GLY A 96 -1.21 -3.92 3.66
N HIS A 97 -1.06 -4.97 2.87
CA HIS A 97 -2.01 -6.07 2.73
C HIS A 97 -1.34 -7.40 3.11
N ALA A 98 -1.99 -8.19 3.97
CA ALA A 98 -1.47 -9.46 4.46
C ALA A 98 -1.25 -10.46 3.33
N TYR A 99 -0.11 -11.15 3.40
CA TYR A 99 0.29 -12.19 2.47
C TYR A 99 0.84 -13.39 3.25
N LYS A 100 0.31 -14.59 2.96
CA LYS A 100 0.72 -15.85 3.62
C LYS A 100 0.73 -15.79 5.15
N ALA A 101 -0.25 -15.10 5.76
CA ALA A 101 -0.46 -14.90 7.20
C ALA A 101 0.61 -14.16 8.00
N LEU A 102 1.87 -14.20 7.59
CA LEU A 102 2.99 -13.65 8.35
C LEU A 102 3.68 -12.48 7.65
N ASP A 103 3.48 -12.34 6.34
CA ASP A 103 4.09 -11.28 5.55
C ASP A 103 3.07 -10.19 5.20
N MET A 104 3.60 -9.07 4.75
CA MET A 104 2.81 -7.93 4.29
C MET A 104 3.37 -7.46 2.95
N LEU A 105 2.47 -7.28 1.97
CA LEU A 105 2.77 -6.58 0.74
C LEU A 105 2.40 -5.11 0.91
N TYR A 106 3.31 -4.21 0.54
CA TYR A 106 3.11 -2.78 0.68
C TYR A 106 2.80 -2.12 -0.66
N TYR A 107 1.75 -1.30 -0.66
CA TYR A 107 1.26 -0.56 -1.81
C TYR A 107 1.24 0.93 -1.50
N LEU A 108 1.59 1.76 -2.47
CA LEU A 108 1.60 3.21 -2.32
C LEU A 108 0.51 3.84 -3.16
N PHE A 109 -0.53 4.35 -2.52
CA PHE A 109 -1.70 4.92 -3.19
C PHE A 109 -1.76 6.43 -3.02
N GLN A 110 -2.29 7.12 -4.03
CA GLN A 110 -2.52 8.55 -4.02
C GLN A 110 -3.91 8.88 -3.49
N ASN A 111 -4.02 10.04 -2.86
CA ASN A 111 -5.32 10.58 -2.47
C ASN A 111 -6.29 10.63 -3.66
N GLY A 112 -7.50 10.12 -3.49
CA GLY A 112 -8.50 10.00 -4.53
C GLY A 112 -8.42 8.71 -5.34
N ASP A 113 -7.43 7.83 -5.15
CA ASP A 113 -7.34 6.56 -5.87
C ASP A 113 -8.53 5.64 -5.55
N SER A 114 -9.04 4.98 -6.59
CA SER A 114 -9.93 3.81 -6.48
C SER A 114 -9.15 2.60 -6.93
N VAL A 115 -8.90 1.67 -6.02
CA VAL A 115 -8.03 0.51 -6.20
C VAL A 115 -8.88 -0.75 -6.23
N LEU A 116 -8.70 -1.58 -7.24
CA LEU A 116 -9.26 -2.93 -7.31
C LEU A 116 -8.16 -3.95 -7.03
N PHE A 117 -8.36 -4.77 -6.01
CA PHE A 117 -7.57 -5.95 -5.72
C PHE A 117 -8.24 -7.19 -6.30
N GLN A 118 -7.50 -7.92 -7.11
CA GLN A 118 -7.86 -9.23 -7.64
C GLN A 118 -6.82 -10.26 -7.19
N TYR A 119 -7.15 -11.54 -7.22
CA TYR A 119 -6.32 -12.57 -6.59
C TYR A 119 -5.98 -13.70 -7.55
N ASP A 120 -4.69 -14.08 -7.59
CA ASP A 120 -4.22 -15.36 -8.11
C ASP A 120 -3.77 -16.23 -6.94
N GLY A 121 -4.63 -17.15 -6.51
CA GLY A 121 -4.45 -17.89 -5.27
C GLY A 121 -4.39 -16.95 -4.06
N LEU A 122 -3.22 -16.85 -3.41
CA LEU A 122 -3.00 -15.95 -2.26
C LEU A 122 -2.40 -14.59 -2.66
N LYS A 123 -2.08 -14.38 -3.94
CA LYS A 123 -1.36 -13.19 -4.42
C LYS A 123 -2.35 -12.05 -4.78
N PRO A 124 -2.33 -10.92 -4.06
CA PRO A 124 -3.13 -9.76 -4.40
C PRO A 124 -2.50 -8.90 -5.50
N HIS A 125 -3.22 -8.73 -6.61
CA HIS A 125 -2.91 -7.82 -7.71
C HIS A 125 -3.79 -6.58 -7.62
N ALA A 126 -3.18 -5.42 -7.42
CA ALA A 126 -3.85 -4.13 -7.38
C ALA A 126 -3.85 -3.44 -8.75
N SER A 127 -4.96 -2.78 -9.08
CA SER A 127 -5.09 -1.91 -10.24
C SER A 127 -5.78 -0.60 -9.84
N ILE A 128 -5.31 0.52 -10.38
CA ILE A 128 -5.93 1.84 -10.13
C ILE A 128 -6.95 2.09 -11.23
N LEU A 129 -8.21 2.28 -10.85
CA LEU A 129 -9.34 2.38 -11.77
C LEU A 129 -9.51 3.78 -12.38
N ASN A 130 -9.01 4.81 -11.71
CA ASN A 130 -9.32 6.21 -12.01
C ASN A 130 -8.12 7.06 -12.45
N ARG A 131 -6.95 6.45 -12.68
CA ARG A 131 -5.82 7.08 -13.37
C ARG A 131 -4.91 6.03 -14.01
N SER A 132 -4.16 6.44 -15.03
CA SER A 132 -3.16 5.59 -15.66
C SER A 132 -1.92 5.47 -14.78
N VAL A 133 -1.48 4.24 -14.56
CA VAL A 133 -0.25 3.89 -13.84
C VAL A 133 0.19 2.51 -14.33
N SER A 134 1.50 2.23 -14.32
CA SER A 134 1.98 0.91 -14.73
C SER A 134 1.62 -0.14 -13.68
N GLU A 135 1.32 -1.37 -14.12
CA GLU A 135 1.07 -2.50 -13.21
C GLU A 135 2.27 -2.73 -12.27
N LEU A 136 3.48 -2.56 -12.79
CA LEU A 136 4.72 -2.73 -12.03
C LEU A 136 4.86 -1.70 -10.90
N GLU A 137 4.49 -0.44 -11.14
CA GLU A 137 4.57 0.61 -10.11
C GLU A 137 3.57 0.35 -8.97
N VAL A 138 2.34 -0.08 -9.30
CA VAL A 138 1.32 -0.37 -8.29
C VAL A 138 1.65 -1.64 -7.51
N ASN A 139 2.16 -2.67 -8.18
CA ASN A 139 2.41 -4.00 -7.60
C ASN A 139 3.90 -4.26 -7.33
N TYR A 140 4.70 -3.21 -7.13
CA TYR A 140 6.15 -3.33 -7.06
C TYR A 140 6.61 -4.38 -6.04
N ASP A 141 6.03 -4.39 -4.84
CA ASP A 141 6.45 -5.30 -3.77
C ASP A 141 6.18 -6.78 -4.13
N LEU A 142 5.03 -7.07 -4.76
CA LEU A 142 4.72 -8.40 -5.27
C LEU A 142 5.68 -8.79 -6.42
N LYS A 143 5.87 -7.90 -7.41
CA LYS A 143 6.75 -8.16 -8.56
C LYS A 143 8.21 -8.34 -8.15
N LYS A 144 8.66 -7.62 -7.12
CA LYS A 144 9.97 -7.79 -6.50
C LYS A 144 10.11 -9.18 -5.89
N LEU A 145 9.12 -9.63 -5.10
CA LEU A 145 9.16 -10.97 -4.50
C LEU A 145 9.23 -12.07 -5.57
N GLU A 146 8.48 -11.92 -6.67
CA GLU A 146 8.52 -12.87 -7.79
C GLU A 146 9.89 -12.89 -8.49
N ALA A 147 10.52 -11.72 -8.65
CA ALA A 147 11.79 -11.58 -9.34
C ALA A 147 13.01 -11.97 -8.51
N LEU A 148 13.02 -11.66 -7.21
CA LEU A 148 14.22 -11.74 -6.36
C LEU A 148 14.14 -12.84 -5.28
N ASP A 149 12.95 -13.15 -4.80
CA ASP A 149 12.72 -14.00 -3.63
C ASP A 149 11.94 -15.28 -3.93
N HIS A 150 11.53 -15.50 -5.18
CA HIS A 150 10.80 -16.71 -5.62
C HIS A 150 9.61 -17.06 -4.71
N ASP A 151 8.83 -16.05 -4.31
CA ASP A 151 7.69 -16.18 -3.39
C ASP A 151 8.04 -16.68 -1.97
N GLU A 152 9.30 -16.63 -1.55
CA GLU A 152 9.67 -16.91 -0.16
C GLU A 152 9.20 -15.82 0.80
N PHE A 153 9.02 -16.19 2.08
CA PHE A 153 8.79 -15.21 3.15
C PHE A 153 9.97 -14.25 3.30
N SER A 154 9.66 -13.01 3.64
CA SER A 154 10.65 -11.98 3.92
C SER A 154 11.63 -12.41 5.02
N ASP A 155 12.86 -11.94 4.90
CA ASP A 155 13.90 -12.28 5.88
C ASP A 155 13.56 -11.73 7.28
N LEU A 156 12.75 -10.66 7.37
CA LEU A 156 12.23 -10.16 8.63
C LEU A 156 11.29 -11.17 9.31
N VAL A 157 10.39 -11.81 8.54
CA VAL A 157 9.51 -12.86 9.06
C VAL A 157 10.34 -14.06 9.52
N LYS A 158 11.32 -14.49 8.73
CA LYS A 158 12.24 -15.57 9.08
C LYS A 158 13.03 -15.26 10.35
N PHE A 159 13.47 -14.02 10.51
CA PHE A 159 14.20 -13.55 11.69
C PHE A 159 13.32 -13.57 12.95
N ASN A 160 12.08 -13.10 12.84
CA ASN A 160 11.14 -12.99 13.97
C ASN A 160 10.54 -14.35 14.36
N SER A 161 10.42 -15.29 13.42
CA SER A 161 9.83 -16.62 13.66
C SER A 161 10.72 -17.78 13.18
N PRO A 162 11.96 -17.93 13.67
CA PRO A 162 12.90 -18.95 13.18
C PRO A 162 12.35 -20.38 13.19
N VAL A 163 11.56 -20.71 14.21
CA VAL A 163 11.00 -22.05 14.47
C VAL A 163 10.02 -22.52 13.38
N LEU A 164 9.52 -21.61 12.55
CA LEU A 164 8.64 -21.95 11.43
C LEU A 164 9.43 -22.34 10.16
N PHE A 165 10.70 -21.97 10.09
CA PHE A 165 11.53 -22.07 8.88
C PHE A 165 12.71 -23.02 9.02
N LYS A 166 13.04 -23.41 10.26
CA LYS A 166 14.13 -24.33 10.55
C LYS A 166 13.76 -25.24 11.70
N GLU A 167 14.04 -26.53 11.53
CA GLU A 167 13.99 -27.49 12.62
C GLU A 167 15.16 -27.27 13.57
N PHE A 168 14.86 -27.19 14.86
CA PHE A 168 15.85 -27.06 15.92
C PHE A 168 15.80 -28.29 16.82
N ASP A 169 16.95 -28.77 17.26
CA ASP A 169 17.00 -29.84 18.26
C ASP A 169 16.68 -29.27 19.64
N TYR A 170 15.40 -29.28 20.00
CA TYR A 170 14.93 -28.81 21.31
C TYR A 170 15.42 -29.65 22.50
N LYS A 171 16.03 -30.81 22.26
CA LYS A 171 16.67 -31.63 23.30
C LYS A 171 18.10 -31.17 23.58
N SER A 172 18.69 -30.35 22.71
CA SER A 172 20.03 -29.80 22.91
C SER A 172 20.00 -28.67 23.94
N LYS A 173 21.05 -28.58 24.77
CA LYS A 173 21.23 -27.43 25.68
C LYS A 173 21.57 -26.13 24.91
N THR A 174 21.80 -26.22 23.60
CA THR A 174 22.31 -25.15 22.73
C THR A 174 21.26 -24.57 21.79
N VAL A 175 19.99 -24.99 21.86
CA VAL A 175 18.92 -24.53 20.97
C VAL A 175 18.83 -23.00 20.85
N ARG A 176 19.08 -22.27 21.94
CA ARG A 176 19.11 -20.80 21.94
C ARG A 176 20.25 -20.23 21.10
N ASP A 177 21.41 -20.86 21.13
CA ASP A 177 22.57 -20.44 20.33
C ASP A 177 22.37 -20.78 18.86
N GLU A 178 21.73 -21.91 18.56
CA GLU A 178 21.34 -22.28 17.20
C GLU A 178 20.32 -21.31 16.59
N ILE A 179 19.32 -20.87 17.36
CA ILE A 179 18.34 -19.85 16.93
C ILE A 179 19.06 -18.53 16.65
N LYS A 180 19.95 -18.09 17.55
CA LYS A 180 20.74 -16.86 17.35
C LYS A 180 21.62 -16.94 16.10
N LEU A 181 22.29 -18.06 15.89
CA LEU A 181 23.14 -18.27 14.71
C LEU A 181 22.30 -18.23 13.42
N TYR A 182 21.12 -18.84 13.43
CA TYR A 182 20.18 -18.75 12.32
C TYR A 182 19.78 -17.29 12.05
N GLN A 183 19.37 -16.55 13.07
CA GLN A 183 19.00 -15.13 12.96
C GLN A 183 20.14 -14.26 12.39
N ILE A 184 21.38 -14.49 12.83
CA ILE A 184 22.57 -13.79 12.30
C ILE A 184 22.74 -14.08 10.80
N ASN A 185 22.54 -15.33 10.38
CA ASN A 185 22.66 -15.70 8.96
C ASN A 185 21.53 -15.09 8.13
N VAL A 186 20.30 -15.05 8.65
CA VAL A 186 19.17 -14.37 8.01
C VAL A 186 19.48 -12.88 7.81
N LEU A 187 20.01 -12.18 8.82
CA LEU A 187 20.39 -10.77 8.69
C LEU A 187 21.48 -10.53 7.64
N LYS A 188 22.46 -11.45 7.52
CA LYS A 188 23.49 -11.36 6.48
C LYS A 188 22.88 -11.49 5.08
N LEU A 189 21.96 -12.44 4.89
CA LEU A 189 21.24 -12.62 3.64
C LEU A 189 20.35 -11.42 3.32
N ALA A 190 19.63 -10.89 4.30
CA ALA A 190 18.78 -9.70 4.16
C ALA A 190 19.58 -8.50 3.63
N ARG A 191 20.79 -8.30 4.14
CA ARG A 191 21.68 -7.23 3.64
C ARG A 191 22.06 -7.42 2.17
N ILE A 192 22.34 -8.65 1.74
CA ILE A 192 22.65 -8.96 0.34
C ILE A 192 21.41 -8.74 -0.55
N LYS A 193 20.23 -9.15 -0.08
CA LYS A 193 18.97 -8.96 -0.80
C LYS A 193 18.61 -7.49 -0.97
N LEU A 194 18.83 -6.66 0.05
CA LEU A 194 18.64 -5.21 -0.06
C LEU A 194 19.49 -4.59 -1.17
N GLN A 195 20.73 -5.03 -1.35
CA GLN A 195 21.59 -4.57 -2.45
C GLN A 195 21.06 -5.02 -3.83
N LYS A 196 20.49 -6.23 -3.90
CA LYS A 196 19.85 -6.72 -5.13
C LYS A 196 18.56 -5.95 -5.44
N GLU A 197 17.77 -5.64 -4.42
CA GLU A 197 16.56 -4.84 -4.53
C GLU A 197 16.87 -3.42 -5.01
N GLU A 198 17.90 -2.78 -4.44
CA GLU A 198 18.39 -1.48 -4.90
C GLU A 198 18.76 -1.51 -6.39
N ALA A 199 19.58 -2.49 -6.80
CA ALA A 199 19.98 -2.63 -8.19
C ALA A 199 18.80 -2.94 -9.13
N TYR A 200 17.81 -3.70 -8.65
CA TYR A 200 16.59 -3.99 -9.39
C TYR A 200 15.74 -2.73 -9.57
N LEU A 201 15.51 -1.97 -8.50
CA LEU A 201 14.77 -0.71 -8.56
C LEU A 201 15.45 0.31 -9.50
N ASP A 202 16.77 0.46 -9.40
CA ASP A 202 17.56 1.32 -10.29
C ASP A 202 17.41 0.89 -11.75
N SER A 203 17.45 -0.41 -12.02
CA SER A 203 17.18 -0.98 -13.34
C SER A 203 15.81 -0.54 -13.87
N LEU A 204 14.75 -0.69 -13.06
CA LEU A 204 13.38 -0.34 -13.45
C LEU A 204 13.20 1.15 -13.72
N ILE A 205 13.85 2.00 -12.92
CA ILE A 205 13.86 3.46 -13.12
C ILE A 205 14.59 3.80 -14.43
N ASN A 206 15.75 3.20 -14.67
CA ASN A 206 16.57 3.47 -15.85
C ASN A 206 15.86 3.11 -17.17
N ILE A 207 15.01 2.08 -17.16
CA ILE A 207 14.21 1.68 -18.34
C ILE A 207 12.82 2.34 -18.37
N GLY A 208 12.51 3.22 -17.42
CA GLY A 208 11.25 3.99 -17.38
C GLY A 208 10.01 3.17 -17.03
N GLN A 209 10.16 2.01 -16.40
CA GLN A 209 9.02 1.18 -15.98
C GLN A 209 8.40 1.62 -14.64
N ILE A 210 9.19 2.32 -13.81
CA ILE A 210 8.74 3.00 -12.59
C ILE A 210 9.14 4.48 -12.66
N SER A 211 8.23 5.34 -12.25
CA SER A 211 8.49 6.78 -12.24
C SER A 211 9.33 7.21 -11.03
N ASN A 212 10.28 8.12 -11.26
CA ASN A 212 11.09 8.70 -10.19
C ASN A 212 10.37 9.94 -9.61
N HIS A 213 9.80 9.79 -8.40
CA HIS A 213 9.03 10.85 -7.72
C HIS A 213 9.89 11.77 -6.81
N THR A 214 11.22 11.77 -6.93
CA THR A 214 12.12 12.61 -6.10
C THR A 214 12.33 14.05 -6.60
N LYS A 215 11.36 14.64 -7.29
CA LYS A 215 11.39 16.07 -7.69
C LYS A 215 10.25 16.86 -7.08
#